data_AF-A0A945CZ64-F1
#
_entry.id   AF-A0A945CZ64-F1
#
_cell.length_a   1.000
_cell.length_b   1.000
_cell.length_c   1.000
_cell.angle_alpha   90.00
_cell.angle_beta   90.00
_cell.angle_gamma   90.00
#
_symmetry.space_group_name_H-M   'P 1'
#
loop_
_entity.id
_entity.type
_entity.pdbx_description
1 polymer ?
#
loop_
_entity_poly.entity_id
_entity_poly.type
_entity_poly.pdbx_seq_one_letter_code
_entity_poly.pdbx_strand_id
1 'polypeptide(L)'
;MRALVVIIATILALAFDSSFGSIFTLRSVGSITPQAMPCLVVFIALFAPEKMALLVSLLLGALVDLSPGHGELVGGAHLIGPYALGYFVTTLFVLKIRNVVFRRRVFTLAIL
;
A
#
# COMPACT_ATOMS: atom_id res chain seq x y z
N MET A 1 -12.75 -6.82 -7.89
CA MET A 1 -11.55 -7.57 -7.46
C MET A 1 -11.96 -8.80 -6.69
N ARG A 2 -11.37 -9.97 -6.99
CA ARG A 2 -11.63 -11.18 -6.19
C ARG A 2 -10.80 -11.09 -4.90
N ALA A 3 -11.44 -11.28 -3.75
CA ALA A 3 -10.79 -11.17 -2.44
C ALA A 3 -9.55 -12.07 -2.32
N LEU A 4 -9.61 -13.28 -2.90
CA LEU A 4 -8.51 -14.23 -2.96
C LEU A 4 -7.24 -13.63 -3.60
N VAL A 5 -7.37 -12.85 -4.67
CA VAL A 5 -6.22 -12.22 -5.34
C VAL A 5 -5.57 -11.17 -4.44
N VAL A 6 -6.39 -10.39 -3.73
CA VAL A 6 -5.89 -9.37 -2.78
C VAL A 6 -5.15 -10.05 -1.64
N ILE A 7 -5.68 -11.14 -1.10
CA ILE A 7 -5.05 -11.89 -0.01
C ILE A 7 -3.69 -12.44 -0.44
N ILE A 8 -3.62 -13.12 -1.60
CA ILE A 8 -2.36 -13.66 -2.12
C ILE A 8 -1.35 -12.53 -2.35
N ALA A 9 -1.77 -11.45 -3.02
CA ALA A 9 -0.89 -10.31 -3.29
C ALA A 9 -0.39 -9.65 -2.00
N THR A 10 -1.24 -9.55 -0.97
CA THR A 10 -0.89 -9.02 0.35
C THR A 10 0.19 -9.87 1.02
N ILE A 11 0.01 -11.20 1.03
CA ILE A 11 0.98 -12.12 1.62
C ILE A 11 2.33 -11.99 0.91
N LEU A 12 2.33 -11.96 -0.42
CA LEU A 12 3.55 -11.83 -1.22
C LEU A 12 4.24 -10.48 -0.99
N ALA A 13 3.49 -9.38 -0.98
CA ALA A 13 4.03 -8.04 -0.76
C ALA A 13 4.63 -7.91 0.64
N LEU A 14 3.93 -8.40 1.68
CA LEU A 14 4.42 -8.34 3.05
C LEU A 14 5.68 -9.20 3.24
N ALA A 15 5.67 -10.44 2.71
CA ALA A 15 6.82 -11.32 2.77
C ALA A 15 8.02 -10.75 2.01
N PHE A 16 7.78 -10.05 0.90
CA PHE A 16 8.84 -9.38 0.16
C PHE A 16 9.45 -8.23 0.98
N ASP A 17 8.62 -7.36 1.54
CA ASP A 17 9.06 -6.20 2.32
C ASP A 17 9.82 -6.61 3.58
N SER A 18 9.35 -7.64 4.30
CA SER A 18 10.01 -8.13 5.52
C SER A 18 11.32 -8.87 5.24
N SER A 19 11.40 -9.63 4.14
CA SER A 19 12.55 -10.50 3.86
C SER A 19 13.66 -9.80 3.10
N PHE A 20 13.30 -8.90 2.18
CA PHE A 20 14.26 -8.28 1.27
C PHE A 20 14.56 -6.82 1.58
N GLY A 21 13.83 -6.20 2.51
CA GLY A 21 14.02 -4.80 2.87
C GLY A 21 15.48 -4.48 3.24
N SER A 22 16.12 -5.30 4.06
CA SER A 22 17.51 -5.11 4.50
C SER A 22 18.57 -5.34 3.41
N ILE A 23 18.26 -6.22 2.44
CA ILE A 23 19.16 -6.61 1.34
C ILE A 23 19.16 -5.55 0.25
N PHE A 24 17.97 -5.04 -0.12
CA PHE A 24 17.82 -4.03 -1.16
C PHE A 24 17.89 -2.60 -0.64
N THR A 25 18.20 -2.38 0.65
CA THR A 25 18.44 -1.03 1.16
C THR A 25 19.70 -0.46 0.52
N LEU A 26 19.56 0.56 -0.32
CA LEU A 26 20.67 1.33 -0.86
C LEU A 26 21.19 2.31 0.20
N ARG A 27 22.04 1.80 1.10
CA ARG A 27 22.64 2.58 2.21
C ARG A 27 23.59 3.69 1.72
N SER A 28 24.24 3.50 0.57
CA SER A 28 25.15 4.50 0.00
C SER A 28 24.44 5.73 -0.57
N VAL A 29 23.12 5.68 -0.80
CA VAL A 29 22.34 6.74 -1.44
C VAL A 29 21.15 7.17 -0.56
N GLY A 30 21.38 7.28 0.75
CA GLY A 30 20.38 7.81 1.70
C GLY A 30 19.40 6.78 2.26
N SER A 31 19.78 5.49 2.29
CA SER A 31 18.99 4.40 2.90
C SER A 31 17.59 4.24 2.28
N ILE A 32 17.52 4.27 0.95
CA ILE A 32 16.27 4.04 0.21
C ILE A 32 15.98 2.54 0.19
N THR A 33 14.80 2.15 0.69
CA THR A 33 14.28 0.78 0.65
C THR A 33 13.14 0.65 -0.35
N PRO A 34 13.20 -0.30 -1.30
CA PRO A 34 12.04 -0.60 -2.13
C PRO A 34 10.96 -1.28 -1.28
N GLN A 35 9.71 -0.83 -1.41
CA GLN A 35 8.55 -1.39 -0.71
C GLN A 35 7.45 -1.76 -1.71
N ALA A 36 6.97 -2.99 -1.64
CA ALA A 36 5.92 -3.53 -2.48
C ALA A 36 4.52 -3.23 -1.94
N MET A 37 4.35 -3.13 -0.62
CA MET A 37 3.03 -2.93 -0.01
C MET A 37 2.38 -1.59 -0.39
N PRO A 38 3.09 -0.44 -0.43
CA PRO A 38 2.51 0.81 -0.92
C PRO A 38 2.05 0.71 -2.38
N CYS A 39 2.79 -0.02 -3.23
CA CYS A 39 2.42 -0.24 -4.63
C CYS A 39 1.11 -1.03 -4.75
N LEU A 40 0.93 -2.05 -3.91
CA LEU A 40 -0.33 -2.82 -3.85
C LEU A 40 -1.52 -1.94 -3.43
N VAL A 41 -1.32 -1.07 -2.43
CA VAL A 41 -2.36 -0.11 -1.99
C VAL A 41 -2.76 0.83 -3.12
N VAL A 42 -1.80 1.37 -3.86
CA VAL A 42 -2.07 2.23 -5.03
C VAL A 42 -2.84 1.47 -6.12
N PHE A 43 -2.45 0.22 -6.40
CA PHE A 43 -3.17 -0.62 -7.36
C PHE A 43 -4.63 -0.83 -6.93
N ILE A 44 -4.87 -1.16 -5.66
CA ILE A 44 -6.23 -1.32 -5.13
C ILE A 44 -7.00 0.00 -5.24
N ALA A 45 -6.40 1.13 -4.90
CA ALA A 45 -7.02 2.45 -5.00
C ALA A 45 -7.42 2.82 -6.44
N LEU A 46 -6.64 2.38 -7.44
CA LEU A 46 -6.94 2.63 -8.84
C LEU A 46 -8.12 1.82 -9.37
N PHE A 47 -8.25 0.55 -8.97
CA PHE A 47 -9.20 -0.38 -9.60
C PHE A 47 -10.41 -0.76 -8.72
N ALA A 48 -10.38 -0.51 -7.41
CA ALA A 48 -11.49 -0.83 -6.52
C ALA A 48 -12.51 0.34 -6.39
N PRO A 49 -13.76 0.03 -5.99
CA PRO A 49 -14.73 1.04 -5.56
C PRO A 49 -14.21 1.85 -4.38
N GLU A 50 -14.54 3.15 -4.33
CA GLU A 50 -13.99 4.11 -3.38
C GLU A 50 -14.05 3.65 -1.91
N LYS A 51 -15.23 3.23 -1.46
CA LYS A 51 -15.43 2.75 -0.08
C LYS A 51 -14.57 1.52 0.24
N MET A 52 -14.44 0.60 -0.72
CA MET A 52 -13.65 -0.62 -0.54
C MET A 52 -12.15 -0.31 -0.53
N ALA A 53 -11.67 0.57 -1.42
CA ALA A 53 -10.27 0.99 -1.44
C ALA A 53 -9.84 1.59 -0.09
N LEU A 54 -10.67 2.47 0.48
CA LEU A 54 -10.40 3.10 1.77
C LEU A 54 -10.36 2.08 2.91
N LEU A 55 -11.36 1.21 3.02
CA LEU A 55 -11.38 0.17 4.05
C LEU A 55 -10.19 -0.79 3.92
N VAL A 56 -9.87 -1.24 2.70
CA VAL A 56 -8.76 -2.15 2.46
C VAL A 56 -7.43 -1.46 2.76
N SER A 57 -7.24 -0.19 2.40
CA SER A 57 -6.00 0.54 2.71
C SER A 57 -5.75 0.65 4.22
N LEU A 58 -6.80 0.84 5.01
CA LEU A 58 -6.72 0.94 6.46
C LEU A 58 -6.41 -0.43 7.09
N LEU A 59 -7.06 -1.50 6.60
CA LEU A 59 -6.76 -2.87 7.04
C LEU A 59 -5.33 -3.29 6.68
N LEU A 60 -4.87 -2.99 5.46
CA LEU A 60 -3.51 -3.31 5.02
C LEU A 60 -2.46 -2.52 5.78
N GLY A 61 -2.70 -1.24 6.08
CA GLY A 61 -1.77 -0.46 6.87
C GLY A 61 -1.72 -0.90 8.33
N ALA A 62 -2.85 -1.27 8.92
CA ALA A 62 -2.87 -1.89 10.25
C ALA A 62 -2.12 -3.23 10.28
N LEU A 63 -2.21 -4.03 9.20
CA LEU A 63 -1.46 -5.26 9.06
C LEU A 63 0.06 -5.02 9.00
N VAL A 64 0.49 -3.96 8.32
CA VAL A 64 1.91 -3.56 8.27
C VAL A 64 2.39 -3.05 9.63
N ASP A 65 1.59 -2.22 10.32
CA ASP A 65 1.92 -1.74 11.66
C ASP A 65 2.08 -2.89 12.69
N LEU A 66 1.33 -3.98 12.50
CA LEU A 66 1.38 -5.20 13.32
C LEU A 66 2.45 -6.21 12.85
N SER A 67 3.13 -5.95 11.74
CA SER A 67 4.09 -6.90 11.16
C SER A 67 5.47 -6.76 11.83
N PRO A 68 6.14 -7.86 12.17
CA PRO A 68 7.47 -7.80 12.78
C PRO A 68 8.48 -7.08 11.88
N GLY A 69 9.33 -6.25 12.49
CA GLY A 69 10.25 -5.36 11.77
C GLY A 69 9.64 -4.05 11.26
N HIS A 70 8.32 -3.85 11.38
CA HIS A 70 7.63 -2.59 11.11
C HIS A 70 6.83 -2.16 12.37
N GLY A 71 6.92 -0.90 12.77
CA GLY A 71 6.16 -0.38 13.92
C GLY A 71 6.67 -0.80 15.31
N GLU A 72 7.79 -1.55 15.39
CA GLU A 72 8.44 -1.87 16.66
C GLU A 72 9.06 -0.62 17.29
N LEU A 73 8.54 -0.25 18.47
CA LEU A 73 9.15 0.75 19.34
C LEU A 73 10.31 0.13 20.12
N VAL A 74 11.22 0.99 20.57
CA VAL A 74 12.29 0.62 21.52
C VAL A 74 11.61 0.06 22.79
N GLY A 75 11.59 -1.26 22.94
CA GLY A 75 10.89 -1.96 24.02
C GLY A 75 9.87 -3.03 23.58
N GLY A 76 9.70 -3.28 22.28
CA GLY A 76 8.86 -4.40 21.78
C GLY A 76 7.36 -4.12 21.76
N ALA A 77 6.95 -2.85 21.95
CA ALA A 77 5.57 -2.43 21.72
C ALA A 77 5.36 -2.11 20.24
N HIS A 78 4.24 -2.56 19.66
CA HIS A 78 3.85 -2.21 18.29
C HIS A 78 3.01 -0.92 18.29
N LEU A 79 3.44 0.07 17.51
CA LEU A 79 2.67 1.28 17.28
C LEU A 79 1.72 1.09 16.10
N ILE A 80 0.42 0.98 16.39
CA ILE A 80 -0.63 0.92 15.37
C ILE A 80 -0.99 2.35 14.96
N GLY A 81 -0.98 2.66 13.67
CA GLY A 81 -1.40 3.95 13.15
C GLY A 81 -0.53 4.52 12.03
N PRO A 82 0.81 4.52 12.10
CA PRO A 82 1.64 5.22 11.12
C PRO A 82 1.40 4.77 9.67
N TYR A 83 1.45 3.45 9.41
CA TYR A 83 1.20 2.92 8.08
C TYR A 83 -0.30 2.92 7.75
N ALA A 84 -1.17 2.62 8.73
CA ALA A 84 -2.63 2.69 8.54
C ALA A 84 -3.10 4.07 8.04
N LEU A 85 -2.67 5.14 8.70
CA LEU A 85 -3.01 6.51 8.34
C LEU A 85 -2.31 6.94 7.05
N GLY A 86 -1.03 6.59 6.88
CA GLY A 86 -0.28 6.89 5.66
C GLY A 86 -0.92 6.31 4.41
N TYR A 87 -1.33 5.04 4.45
CA TYR A 87 -2.00 4.37 3.33
C TYR A 87 -3.40 4.89 3.10
N PHE A 88 -4.14 5.25 4.15
CA PHE A 88 -5.45 5.85 4.02
C PHE A 88 -5.40 7.22 3.32
N VAL A 89 -4.49 8.11 3.75
CA VAL A 89 -4.29 9.42 3.14
C VAL A 89 -3.81 9.29 1.69
N THR A 90 -2.87 8.37 1.44
CA THR A 90 -2.40 8.08 0.08
C THR A 90 -3.54 7.59 -0.81
N THR A 91 -4.40 6.72 -0.30
CA THR A 91 -5.56 6.21 -1.03
C THR A 91 -6.55 7.33 -1.37
N LEU A 92 -6.84 8.24 -0.44
CA LEU A 92 -7.66 9.43 -0.71
C LEU A 92 -7.07 10.27 -1.83
N PHE A 93 -5.75 10.51 -1.81
CA PHE A 93 -5.06 11.26 -2.84
C PHE A 93 -5.16 10.59 -4.22
N VAL A 94 -4.91 9.28 -4.29
CA VAL A 94 -5.02 8.49 -5.53
C VAL A 94 -6.45 8.50 -6.07
N LEU A 95 -7.47 8.35 -5.22
CA LEU A 95 -8.88 8.39 -5.63
C LEU A 95 -9.25 9.75 -6.23
N LYS A 96 -8.77 10.86 -5.64
CA LYS A 96 -8.97 12.22 -6.19
C LYS A 96 -8.27 12.37 -7.53
N ILE A 97 -7.01 11.95 -7.65
CA ILE A 97 -6.25 12.01 -8.90
C ILE A 97 -6.89 11.16 -9.99
N ARG A 98 -7.31 9.93 -9.67
CA ARG A 98 -7.99 9.04 -10.61
C ARG A 98 -9.21 9.74 -11.21
N ASN A 99 -10.03 10.38 -10.39
CA ASN A 99 -11.18 11.12 -10.88
C ASN A 99 -10.82 12.37 -11.71
N VAL A 100 -9.61 12.93 -11.59
CA VAL A 100 -9.15 14.05 -12.44
C VAL A 100 -8.55 13.54 -13.75
N VAL A 101 -7.72 12.51 -13.69
CA VAL A 101 -6.99 11.94 -14.83
C VAL A 101 -7.95 11.20 -15.77
N PHE A 102 -8.84 10.35 -15.24
CA PHE A 102 -9.72 9.52 -16.05
C PHE A 102 -10.98 10.26 -16.52
N ARG A 103 -11.32 11.42 -15.94
CA ARG A 103 -12.53 12.19 -16.31
C ARG A 103 -12.32 13.11 -17.52
N ARG A 104 -11.09 13.29 -18.01
CA ARG A 104 -10.78 14.17 -19.14
C ARG A 104 -10.19 13.49 -20.38
N ARG A 105 -9.87 12.19 -20.35
CA ARG A 105 -9.36 11.48 -21.54
C ARG A 105 -10.29 10.34 -21.95
N VAL A 106 -11.13 10.65 -22.94
CA VAL A 106 -12.01 9.73 -23.68
C VAL A 106 -11.26 8.48 -24.19
N PHE A 107 -9.94 8.58 -24.40
CA PHE A 107 -9.09 7.47 -24.85
C PHE A 107 -8.96 6.30 -23.86
N THR A 108 -9.21 6.48 -22.56
CA THR A 108 -9.10 5.38 -21.59
C THR A 108 -10.37 4.53 -21.50
N LEU A 109 -11.52 5.07 -21.92
CA LEU A 109 -12.79 4.33 -22.03
C LEU A 109 -12.83 3.42 -23.26
N ALA A 110 -11.97 3.63 -24.26
CA ALA A 110 -11.95 2.87 -25.51
C ALA A 110 -10.97 1.68 -25.52
N ILE A 111 -10.04 1.62 -24.57
CA ILE A 111 -8.98 0.59 -24.50
C ILE A 111 -9.25 -0.46 -23.41
N LEU A 112 -10.24 -0.25 -22.53
CA LEU A 112 -10.66 -1.23 -21.52
C LEU A 112 -11.85 -2.06 -22.01
#